data_AF-Q7VB51-F1
#
_entry.id   AF-Q7VB51-F1
#
_cell.length_a   1.000
_cell.length_b   1.000
_cell.length_c   1.000
_cell.angle_alpha   90.00
_cell.angle_beta   90.00
_cell.angle_gamma   90.00
#
_symmetry.space_group_name_H-M   'P 1'
#
loop_
_entity.id
_entity.type
_entity.pdbx_description
1 polymer ?
#
loop_
_entity_poly.entity_id
_entity_poly.type
_entity_poly.pdbx_seq_one_letter_code
_entity_poly.pdbx_strand_id
1 'polypeptide(L)' 'MSVSQVKNLNRRLENLASEATKELDKVCGNQLWKNFGFEALDGLKDIDRRAIANYYYGQLQTVRELQEVLS' A
#
# COMPACT_ATOMS: atom_id res chain seq x y z
N MET A 1 -22.10 -4.69 -10.03
CA MET A 1 -21.03 -5.39 -10.79
C MET A 1 -21.33 -6.88 -10.82
N SER A 2 -20.94 -7.59 -11.87
CA SER A 2 -21.03 -9.05 -11.89
C SER A 2 -20.02 -9.67 -10.92
N VAL A 3 -20.29 -10.89 -10.45
CA VAL A 3 -19.36 -11.65 -9.59
C VAL A 3 -17.98 -11.80 -10.24
N SER A 4 -17.94 -11.98 -11.57
CA SER A 4 -16.68 -12.06 -12.32
C SER A 4 -15.90 -10.74 -12.34
N GLN A 5 -16.58 -9.59 -12.42
CA GLN A 5 -15.96 -8.27 -12.36
C GLN A 5 -15.33 -8.02 -10.98
N VAL A 6 -16.04 -8.36 -9.90
CA VAL A 6 -15.52 -8.21 -8.52
C VAL A 6 -14.30 -9.08 -8.30
N LYS A 7 -14.33 -10.37 -8.69
CA LYS A 7 -13.16 -11.26 -8.59
C LYS A 7 -11.95 -10.74 -9.36
N ASN A 8 -12.15 -10.25 -10.59
CA ASN A 8 -11.04 -9.71 -11.37
C ASN A 8 -10.52 -8.36 -10.81
N LEU A 9 -11.38 -7.56 -10.18
CA LEU A 9 -10.96 -6.37 -9.45
C LEU A 9 -10.13 -6.74 -8.22
N ASN A 10 -10.60 -7.67 -7.38
CA ASN A 10 -9.87 -8.13 -6.20
C ASN A 10 -8.46 -8.65 -6.55
N ARG A 11 -8.33 -9.45 -7.62
CA ARG A 11 -7.01 -9.89 -8.10
C ARG A 11 -6.07 -8.74 -8.47
N ARG A 12 -6.59 -7.68 -9.08
CA ARG A 12 -5.78 -6.49 -9.43
C ARG A 12 -5.40 -5.68 -8.19
N LEU A 13 -6.33 -5.56 -7.24
CA LEU A 13 -6.09 -4.93 -5.94
C LEU A 13 -5.01 -5.69 -5.15
N GLU A 14 -5.04 -7.02 -5.13
CA GLU A 14 -4.00 -7.86 -4.52
C GLU A 14 -2.63 -7.63 -5.16
N ASN A 15 -2.56 -7.52 -6.49
CA ASN A 15 -1.31 -7.21 -7.19
C ASN A 15 -0.76 -5.83 -6.78
N LEU A 16 -1.62 -4.81 -6.73
CA LEU A 16 -1.24 -3.46 -6.30
C LEU A 16 -0.75 -3.44 -4.85
N ALA A 17 -1.44 -4.13 -3.94
CA ALA A 17 -1.01 -4.25 -2.55
C ALA A 17 0.36 -4.94 -2.43
N SER A 18 0.61 -5.98 -3.22
CA SER A 18 1.88 -6.70 -3.24
C SER A 18 3.03 -5.82 -3.73
N GLU A 19 2.80 -5.05 -4.79
CA GLU A 19 3.79 -4.11 -5.33
C GLU A 19 4.09 -2.97 -4.33
N ALA A 20 3.05 -2.33 -3.80
CA ALA A 20 3.20 -1.27 -2.81
C ALA A 20 3.94 -1.76 -1.54
N THR A 21 3.63 -2.96 -1.07
CA THR A 21 4.32 -3.56 0.09
C THR A 21 5.81 -3.79 -0.19
N LYS A 22 6.17 -4.27 -1.39
CA LYS A 22 7.57 -4.50 -1.77
C LYS A 22 8.36 -3.19 -1.84
N GLU A 23 7.78 -2.16 -2.44
CA GLU A 23 8.46 -0.86 -2.53
C GLU A 23 8.56 -0.18 -1.16
N LEU A 24 7.54 -0.31 -0.30
CA LEU A 24 7.62 0.16 1.09
C LEU A 24 8.72 -0.55 1.89
N ASP A 25 8.82 -1.88 1.80
CA ASP A 25 9.88 -2.66 2.45
C ASP A 25 11.27 -2.22 1.96
N LYS A 26 11.42 -1.92 0.67
CA LYS A 26 12.68 -1.45 0.07
C LYS A 26 13.05 -0.03 0.51
N VAL A 27 12.10 0.90 0.49
CA VAL A 27 12.33 2.32 0.78
C VAL A 27 12.55 2.56 2.28
N CYS A 28 11.79 1.88 3.12
CA CYS A 28 11.92 1.97 4.57
C CYS A 28 13.12 1.17 5.10
N GLY A 29 13.59 0.17 4.36
CA GLY A 29 14.70 -0.72 4.76
C GLY A 29 14.40 -1.59 5.98
N ASN A 30 13.16 -1.56 6.47
CA ASN A 30 12.61 -2.35 7.57
C ASN A 30 11.09 -2.45 7.40
N GLN A 31 10.44 -3.26 8.22
CA GLN A 31 8.99 -3.49 8.17
C GLN A 31 8.21 -2.75 9.27
N LEU A 32 8.82 -1.78 9.97
CA LEU A 32 8.17 -1.05 11.06
C LEU A 32 6.93 -0.27 10.58
N TRP A 33 6.96 0.20 9.32
CA TRP A 33 5.83 0.86 8.68
C TRP A 33 4.52 0.05 8.71
N LYS A 34 4.61 -1.30 8.81
CA LYS A 34 3.43 -2.18 8.90
C LYS A 34 2.66 -1.99 10.21
N ASN A 35 3.37 -1.64 11.29
CA ASN A 35 2.79 -1.52 12.64
C ASN A 35 2.52 -0.07 13.04
N PHE A 36 3.37 0.86 12.58
CA PHE A 36 3.31 2.28 12.96
C PHE A 36 2.62 3.16 11.92
N GLY A 37 2.31 2.62 10.73
CA GLY A 37 1.59 3.35 9.69
C GLY A 37 2.31 4.60 9.20
N PHE A 38 1.52 5.63 8.86
CA PHE A 38 2.01 6.89 8.27
C PHE A 38 3.07 7.59 9.12
N GLU A 39 2.97 7.53 10.45
CA GLU A 39 3.92 8.18 11.38
C GLU A 39 5.35 7.66 11.23
N ALA A 40 5.52 6.38 10.88
CA ALA A 40 6.84 5.82 10.62
C ALA A 40 7.49 6.38 9.35
N LEU A 41 6.68 6.84 8.39
CA LEU A 41 7.18 7.37 7.11
C LEU A 41 7.66 8.81 7.27
N ASP A 42 7.02 9.60 8.13
CA ASP A 42 7.44 10.98 8.43
C ASP A 42 8.84 11.06 9.06
N GLY A 43 9.29 9.97 9.70
CA GLY A 43 10.64 9.82 10.25
C GLY A 43 11.75 9.67 9.18
N LEU A 44 11.41 9.43 7.91
CA LEU A 44 12.39 9.26 6.84
C LEU A 44 13.10 10.58 6.53
N LYS A 45 14.40 10.69 6.86
CA LYS A 45 15.20 11.91 6.63
C LYS A 45 15.37 12.28 5.15
N ASP A 46 15.41 11.26 4.30
CA ASP A 46 15.53 11.40 2.85
C ASP A 46 14.16 11.75 2.25
N ILE A 47 14.06 12.93 1.64
CA ILE A 47 12.81 13.49 1.10
C ILE A 47 12.29 12.64 -0.07
N ASP A 48 13.18 12.16 -0.94
CA ASP A 48 12.79 11.36 -2.10
C ASP A 48 12.24 10.01 -1.65
N ARG A 49 12.91 9.37 -0.67
CA ARG A 49 12.39 8.15 -0.03
C ARG A 49 11.06 8.39 0.65
N ARG A 50 10.91 9.50 1.37
CA ARG A 50 9.65 9.83 2.04
C ARG A 50 8.51 10.01 1.03
N ALA A 51 8.75 10.71 -0.07
CA ALA A 51 7.76 10.90 -1.13
C ALA A 51 7.31 9.56 -1.74
N ILE A 52 8.27 8.66 -2.04
CA ILE A 52 7.97 7.32 -2.55
C ILE A 52 7.19 6.51 -1.52
N ALA A 53 7.60 6.53 -0.26
CA ALA A 53 6.92 5.80 0.81
C ALA A 53 5.48 6.29 0.97
N ASN A 54 5.25 7.61 1.00
CA ASN A 54 3.91 8.18 1.10
C ASN A 54 3.02 7.80 -0.09
N TYR A 55 3.58 7.76 -1.30
CA TYR A 55 2.85 7.34 -2.49
C TYR A 55 2.37 5.89 -2.38
N TYR A 56 3.28 4.94 -2.12
CA TYR A 56 2.91 3.53 -2.04
C TYR A 56 2.06 3.19 -0.82
N TYR A 57 2.26 3.89 0.30
CA TYR A 57 1.41 3.74 1.47
C TYR A 57 -0.03 4.21 1.17
N GLY A 58 -0.19 5.34 0.49
CA GLY A 58 -1.50 5.81 0.04
C GLY A 58 -2.20 4.85 -0.93
N GLN A 59 -1.45 4.25 -1.86
CA GLN A 59 -1.97 3.19 -2.73
C GLN A 59 -2.43 1.97 -1.92
N LEU A 60 -1.63 1.52 -0.96
CA LEU A 60 -1.97 0.37 -0.12
C LEU A 60 -3.23 0.64 0.71
N GLN A 61 -3.39 1.86 1.23
CA GLN A 61 -4.57 2.27 1.96
C GLN A 61 -5.81 2.30 1.07
N THR A 62 -5.70 2.87 -0.13
CA THR A 62 -6.78 2.85 -1.13
C THR A 62 -7.21 1.42 -1.48
N VAL A 63 -6.25 0.51 -1.64
CA VAL A 63 -6.56 -0.92 -1.89
C VAL A 63 -7.36 -1.52 -0.73
N ARG A 64 -6.95 -1.27 0.52
CA ARG A 64 -7.64 -1.80 1.71
C ARG A 64 -9.08 -1.30 1.80
N GLU A 65 -9.29 0.00 1.62
CA GLU A 65 -10.62 0.62 1.62
C GLU A 65 -11.51 0.04 0.51
N LEU A 66 -10.97 -0.15 -0.69
CA LEU A 66 -11.72 -0.77 -1.79
C LEU A 66 -12.05 -2.25 -1.50
N GLN A 67 -11.11 -3.00 -0.92
CA GLN A 67 -11.34 -4.40 -0.57
C GLN A 67 -12.40 -4.56 0.53
N GLU A 68 -12.43 -3.65 1.51
CA GLU A 68 -13.45 -3.60 2.57
C GLU A 68 -14.85 -3.30 2.01
N VAL A 69 -14.96 -2.45 0.98
CA VAL A 69 -16.25 -2.16 0.32
C VAL A 69 -16.70 -3.32 -0.58
N LEU A 70 -15.76 -4.10 -1.11
CA LEU A 70 -16.02 -5.21 -2.03
C LEU A 70 -16.20 -6.58 -1.35
N SER A 71 -15.93 -6.68 -0.04
CA SER A 71 -16.15 -7.87 0.79
C SER A 71 -17.61 -8.07 1.15
#